data_AF-A0A0F9DME0-F1
#
_entry.id   AF-A0A0F9DME0-F1
#
_cell.length_a   1.000
_cell.length_b   1.000
_cell.length_c   1.000
_cell.angle_alpha   90.00
_cell.angle_beta   90.00
_cell.angle_gamma   90.00
#
_symmetry.space_group_name_H-M   'P 1'
#
loop_
_entity.id
_entity.type
_entity.pdbx_description
1 polymer ?
#
loop_
_entity_poly.entity_id
_entity_poly.type
_entity_poly.pdbx_seq_one_letter_code
_entity_poly.pdbx_strand_id
1 'polypeptide(L)'
;MIKDYYQILGVDRDAGPDALKKAYRALAHEHHPDKNPDNIEVAEEKFKEISEAYSVLSDPDRKRSYDMTGSPTGDVGGGFGGFRTTGDPFDIFRQHLRRQQPNPPMRGQSLQIPLEITLADALLGAEMSLEYHLNSGCPACHGRGGTEFETCSVCNGAGFTQTQQGSMFMQQGCSQCRAQGQVVKTPCSPCKGRGIVPETKNINIVVPPGVMHGNTMFLQGQGGAGFNGGSPGDLQVVVQLKYPDMDKISDEEKEQLRSLLTK
;
A
#
# COMPACT_ATOMS: atom_id res chain seq x y z
N MET A 1 -4.82 -34.81 -21.96
CA MET A 1 -4.92 -35.91 -20.98
C MET A 1 -5.18 -35.26 -19.63
N ILE A 2 -6.20 -35.67 -18.88
CA ILE A 2 -6.51 -35.09 -17.57
C ILE A 2 -5.34 -35.39 -16.62
N LYS A 3 -4.71 -34.37 -16.05
CA LYS A 3 -3.64 -34.55 -15.06
C LYS A 3 -4.26 -35.09 -13.77
N ASP A 4 -3.74 -36.20 -13.25
CA ASP A 4 -4.17 -36.75 -11.96
C ASP A 4 -3.37 -36.08 -10.82
N TYR A 5 -3.97 -35.12 -10.14
CA TYR A 5 -3.33 -34.35 -9.07
C TYR A 5 -3.01 -35.19 -7.84
N TYR A 6 -3.74 -36.28 -7.62
CA TYR A 6 -3.43 -37.23 -6.55
C TYR A 6 -2.13 -37.98 -6.86
N GLN A 7 -1.93 -38.35 -8.12
CA GLN A 7 -0.67 -38.97 -8.57
C GLN A 7 0.49 -37.98 -8.54
N ILE A 8 0.27 -36.72 -8.94
CA ILE A 8 1.31 -35.67 -8.91
C ILE A 8 1.79 -35.39 -7.47
N LEU A 9 0.88 -35.40 -6.49
CA LEU A 9 1.26 -35.28 -5.08
C LEU A 9 1.69 -36.61 -4.43
N GLY A 10 1.52 -37.74 -5.10
CA GLY A 10 1.82 -39.06 -4.55
C GLY A 10 0.94 -39.43 -3.34
N VAL A 11 -0.33 -39.06 -3.37
CA VAL A 11 -1.30 -39.24 -2.27
C VAL A 11 -2.54 -39.99 -2.74
N ASP A 12 -3.21 -40.68 -1.82
CA ASP A 12 -4.50 -41.31 -2.09
C ASP A 12 -5.62 -40.29 -2.32
N ARG A 13 -6.67 -40.69 -3.05
CA ARG A 13 -7.84 -39.83 -3.32
C ARG A 13 -8.57 -39.40 -2.04
N ASP A 14 -8.55 -40.28 -1.04
CA ASP A 14 -9.13 -40.04 0.29
C ASP A 14 -8.18 -39.28 1.23
N ALA A 15 -7.04 -38.77 0.74
CA ALA A 15 -6.09 -38.03 1.54
C ALA A 15 -6.74 -36.79 2.20
N GLY A 16 -6.60 -36.73 3.53
CA GLY A 16 -6.99 -35.59 4.33
C GLY A 16 -6.04 -34.38 4.16
N PRO A 17 -6.44 -33.20 4.64
CA PRO A 17 -5.69 -31.95 4.46
C PRO A 17 -4.26 -32.01 4.99
N ASP A 18 -4.03 -32.71 6.10
CA ASP A 18 -2.69 -32.87 6.67
C ASP A 18 -1.76 -33.73 5.81
N ALA A 19 -2.30 -34.77 5.17
CA ALA A 19 -1.56 -35.63 4.25
C ALA A 19 -1.17 -34.87 2.97
N LEU A 20 -2.09 -34.09 2.41
CA LEU A 20 -1.84 -33.22 1.25
C LEU A 20 -0.74 -32.20 1.54
N LYS A 21 -0.82 -31.54 2.71
CA LYS A 21 0.16 -30.53 3.14
C LYS A 21 1.55 -31.15 3.37
N LYS A 22 1.61 -32.36 3.92
CA LYS A 22 2.86 -33.08 4.15
C LYS A 22 3.51 -33.48 2.82
N ALA A 23 2.73 -34.02 1.88
CA ALA A 23 3.21 -34.40 0.56
C ALA A 23 3.72 -33.20 -0.25
N TYR A 24 2.95 -32.10 -0.27
CA TYR A 24 3.37 -30.85 -0.92
C TYR A 24 4.70 -30.34 -0.37
N ARG A 25 4.87 -30.30 0.97
CA ARG A 25 6.12 -29.82 1.58
C ARG A 25 7.33 -30.69 1.24
N ALA A 26 7.15 -32.01 1.17
CA ALA A 26 8.23 -32.92 0.80
C ALA A 26 8.67 -32.69 -0.66
N LEU A 27 7.71 -32.66 -1.57
CA LEU A 27 7.94 -32.49 -3.01
C LEU A 27 8.43 -31.09 -3.39
N ALA A 28 7.89 -30.04 -2.75
CA ALA A 28 8.34 -28.66 -2.95
C ALA A 28 9.78 -28.44 -2.50
N HIS A 29 10.20 -29.14 -1.43
CA HIS A 29 11.57 -29.11 -0.95
C HIS A 29 12.52 -29.94 -1.83
N GLU A 30 12.05 -31.07 -2.37
CA GLU A 30 12.80 -31.91 -3.30
C GLU A 30 13.04 -31.23 -4.65
N HIS A 31 12.04 -30.52 -5.18
CA HIS A 31 12.10 -29.84 -6.48
C HIS A 31 12.36 -28.33 -6.39
N HIS A 32 12.93 -27.85 -5.27
CA HIS A 32 13.30 -26.44 -5.15
C HIS A 32 14.47 -26.10 -6.09
N PRO A 33 14.45 -24.97 -6.82
CA PRO A 33 15.53 -24.55 -7.72
C PRO A 33 16.90 -24.48 -7.02
N ASP A 34 16.95 -23.92 -5.80
CA ASP A 34 18.18 -23.85 -5.01
C ASP A 34 18.82 -25.20 -4.68
N LYS A 35 18.03 -26.30 -4.71
CA LYS A 35 18.52 -27.67 -4.44
C LYS A 35 18.81 -28.46 -5.70
N ASN A 36 18.39 -27.96 -6.85
CA ASN A 36 18.58 -28.58 -8.16
C ASN A 36 19.24 -27.60 -9.14
N PRO A 37 20.43 -27.05 -8.80
CA PRO A 37 21.09 -26.04 -9.63
C PRO A 37 21.51 -26.56 -11.01
N ASP A 38 21.69 -27.87 -11.16
CA ASP A 38 22.08 -28.50 -12.42
C ASP A 38 20.89 -28.86 -13.33
N ASN A 39 19.65 -28.80 -12.81
CA ASN A 39 18.42 -29.18 -13.51
C ASN A 39 17.26 -28.22 -13.20
N ILE A 40 17.54 -26.91 -13.24
CA ILE A 40 16.60 -25.85 -12.85
C ILE A 40 15.28 -25.93 -13.62
N GLU A 41 15.33 -26.11 -14.95
CA GLU A 41 14.12 -26.14 -15.79
C GLU A 41 13.17 -27.29 -15.41
N VAL A 42 13.71 -28.49 -15.20
CA VAL A 42 12.93 -29.68 -14.81
C VAL A 42 12.41 -29.56 -13.38
N ALA A 43 13.21 -28.98 -12.48
CA ALA A 43 12.79 -28.72 -11.10
C ALA A 43 11.66 -27.68 -11.05
N GLU A 44 11.76 -26.61 -11.83
CA GLU A 44 10.71 -25.60 -11.95
C GLU A 44 9.41 -26.17 -12.55
N GLU A 45 9.50 -26.98 -13.60
CA GLU A 45 8.32 -27.60 -14.21
C GLU A 45 7.60 -28.52 -13.21
N LYS A 46 8.34 -29.41 -12.53
CA LYS A 46 7.77 -30.27 -11.49
C LYS A 46 7.20 -29.46 -10.32
N PHE A 47 7.91 -28.43 -9.88
CA PHE A 47 7.46 -27.55 -8.81
C PHE A 47 6.14 -26.84 -9.17
N LYS A 48 6.00 -26.42 -10.43
CA LYS A 48 4.74 -25.85 -10.95
C LYS A 48 3.60 -26.86 -10.87
N GLU A 49 3.81 -28.09 -11.33
CA GLU A 49 2.79 -29.13 -11.28
C GLU A 49 2.38 -29.51 -9.85
N ILE A 50 3.34 -29.64 -8.94
CA ILE A 50 3.11 -29.93 -7.52
C ILE A 50 2.32 -28.81 -6.84
N SER A 51 2.66 -27.56 -7.16
CA SER A 51 1.98 -26.37 -6.64
C SER A 51 0.54 -26.26 -7.16
N GLU A 52 0.34 -26.54 -8.44
CA GLU A 52 -0.99 -26.59 -9.07
C GLU A 52 -1.87 -27.65 -8.40
N ALA A 53 -1.35 -28.88 -8.28
CA ALA A 53 -2.06 -30.00 -7.65
C ALA A 53 -2.48 -29.70 -6.21
N TYR A 54 -1.57 -29.14 -5.41
CA TYR A 54 -1.88 -28.77 -4.03
C TYR A 54 -2.91 -27.65 -3.94
N SER A 55 -2.87 -26.67 -4.85
CA SER A 55 -3.82 -25.54 -4.85
C SER A 55 -5.27 -25.95 -5.15
N VAL A 56 -5.45 -27.04 -5.89
CA VAL A 56 -6.77 -27.61 -6.20
C VAL A 56 -7.23 -28.54 -5.09
N LEU A 57 -6.36 -29.43 -4.61
CA LEU A 57 -6.73 -30.46 -3.63
C LEU A 57 -6.82 -29.96 -2.19
N SER A 58 -6.13 -28.86 -1.84
CA SER A 58 -6.15 -28.31 -0.48
C SER A 58 -7.41 -27.51 -0.13
N ASP A 59 -8.16 -27.05 -1.14
CA ASP A 59 -9.43 -26.35 -0.96
C ASP A 59 -10.61 -27.32 -1.14
N PRO A 60 -11.52 -27.47 -0.15
CA PRO A 60 -12.61 -28.44 -0.23
C PRO A 60 -13.55 -28.27 -1.44
N ASP A 61 -13.83 -27.04 -1.86
CA ASP A 61 -14.76 -26.74 -2.95
C ASP A 61 -14.11 -27.01 -4.32
N ARG A 62 -12.82 -26.69 -4.45
CA ARG A 62 -12.03 -27.02 -5.65
C ARG A 62 -11.74 -28.50 -5.77
N LYS A 63 -11.37 -29.17 -4.67
CA LYS A 63 -11.19 -30.62 -4.62
C LYS A 63 -12.46 -31.32 -5.12
N ARG A 64 -13.61 -30.93 -4.57
CA ARG A 64 -14.92 -31.44 -4.99
C ARG A 64 -15.20 -31.19 -6.48
N SER A 65 -14.91 -29.99 -6.99
CA SER A 65 -15.12 -29.66 -8.40
C SER A 65 -14.21 -30.47 -9.33
N TYR A 66 -12.95 -30.63 -8.95
CA TYR A 66 -11.97 -31.45 -9.64
C TYR A 66 -12.36 -32.94 -9.63
N ASP A 67 -12.83 -33.45 -8.49
CA ASP A 67 -13.30 -34.83 -8.36
C ASP A 67 -14.54 -35.11 -9.23
N MET A 68 -15.40 -34.10 -9.45
CA MET A 68 -16.58 -34.23 -10.30
C MET A 68 -16.30 -34.06 -11.80
N THR A 69 -15.39 -33.16 -12.19
CA THR A 69 -15.20 -32.75 -13.59
C THR A 69 -13.89 -33.21 -14.21
N GLY A 70 -12.92 -33.63 -13.39
CA GLY A 70 -11.57 -33.98 -13.83
C GLY A 70 -10.77 -32.79 -14.38
N SER A 71 -11.21 -31.55 -14.20
CA SER A 71 -10.54 -30.35 -14.72
C SER A 71 -10.18 -29.39 -13.57
N PRO A 72 -8.95 -28.85 -13.51
CA PRO A 72 -8.56 -27.81 -12.53
C PRO A 72 -9.38 -26.54 -12.66
N THR A 73 -9.72 -26.20 -13.90
CA THR A 73 -10.72 -25.21 -14.23
C THR A 73 -12.03 -25.96 -14.31
N GLY A 74 -12.68 -26.11 -13.16
CA GLY A 74 -14.10 -26.43 -13.14
C GLY A 74 -14.79 -25.48 -14.11
N ASP A 75 -15.64 -26.03 -14.96
CA ASP A 75 -16.61 -25.29 -15.76
C ASP A 75 -17.39 -24.38 -14.80
N VAL A 76 -16.91 -23.14 -14.61
CA VAL A 76 -17.73 -22.04 -14.12
C VAL A 76 -18.53 -21.59 -15.34
N GLY A 77 -19.41 -22.48 -15.79
CA GLY A 77 -20.46 -22.17 -16.73
C GLY A 77 -21.38 -21.13 -16.09
N GLY A 78 -21.18 -19.87 -16.44
CA GLY A 78 -22.12 -18.80 -16.14
C GLY A 78 -21.48 -17.48 -15.71
N GLY A 79 -21.15 -16.64 -16.69
CA GLY A 79 -21.19 -15.19 -16.48
C GLY A 79 -19.89 -14.50 -16.03
N PHE A 80 -18.79 -14.72 -16.74
CA PHE A 80 -17.71 -13.72 -16.81
C PHE A 80 -17.37 -13.45 -18.27
N GLY A 81 -18.22 -12.65 -18.91
CA GLY A 81 -17.91 -12.08 -20.21
C GLY A 81 -16.73 -11.13 -20.10
N GLY A 82 -15.70 -11.33 -20.92
CA GLY A 82 -14.86 -10.23 -21.39
C GLY A 82 -13.39 -10.20 -20.97
N PHE A 83 -12.81 -11.25 -20.38
CA PHE A 83 -11.35 -11.33 -20.28
C PHE A 83 -10.85 -12.60 -20.96
N ARG A 84 -10.36 -12.45 -22.20
CA ARG A 84 -9.37 -13.36 -22.77
C ARG A 84 -8.10 -13.17 -21.93
N THR A 85 -8.04 -13.81 -20.78
CA THR A 85 -6.86 -13.83 -19.93
C THR A 85 -5.85 -14.78 -20.56
N THR A 86 -5.08 -14.28 -21.52
CA THR A 86 -3.80 -14.86 -21.95
C THR A 86 -2.74 -14.67 -20.85
N GLY A 87 -3.11 -14.93 -19.59
CA GLY A 87 -2.33 -14.62 -18.41
C GLY A 87 -2.08 -15.89 -17.61
N ASP A 88 -0.80 -16.16 -17.38
CA ASP A 88 -0.24 -17.21 -16.54
C ASP A 88 -1.12 -17.54 -15.31
N PRO A 89 -1.41 -18.82 -15.01
CA PRO A 89 -2.06 -19.25 -13.77
C PRO A 89 -1.42 -18.65 -12.49
N PHE A 90 -0.14 -18.24 -12.55
CA PHE A 90 0.52 -17.48 -11.49
C PHE A 90 -0.11 -16.12 -11.19
N ASP A 91 -0.71 -15.42 -12.17
CA ASP A 91 -1.36 -14.12 -11.92
C ASP A 91 -2.71 -14.28 -11.23
N ILE A 92 -3.43 -15.37 -11.53
CA ILE A 92 -4.64 -15.76 -10.80
C ILE A 92 -4.28 -16.19 -9.37
N PHE A 93 -3.16 -16.90 -9.18
CA PHE A 93 -2.61 -17.26 -7.87
C PHE A 93 -2.18 -16.04 -7.05
N ARG A 94 -1.52 -15.04 -7.65
CA ARG A 94 -1.17 -13.77 -6.99
C ARG A 94 -2.41 -12.95 -6.63
N GLN A 95 -3.44 -12.96 -7.48
CA GLN A 95 -4.69 -12.26 -7.23
C GLN A 95 -5.50 -12.90 -6.09
N HIS A 96 -5.38 -14.22 -5.88
CA HIS A 96 -6.03 -14.94 -4.77
C HIS A 96 -5.24 -14.96 -3.46
N LEU A 97 -3.90 -14.97 -3.49
CA LEU A 97 -3.06 -14.84 -2.28
C LEU A 97 -3.05 -13.42 -1.72
N ARG A 98 -3.35 -12.43 -2.56
CA ARG A 98 -3.81 -11.13 -2.07
C ARG A 98 -5.24 -11.32 -1.58
N ARG A 99 -5.41 -11.76 -0.32
CA ARG A 99 -6.48 -11.19 0.51
C ARG A 99 -6.27 -9.69 0.42
N GLN A 100 -6.94 -9.07 -0.55
CA GLN A 100 -6.86 -7.66 -0.83
C GLN A 100 -7.41 -7.03 0.43
N GLN A 101 -6.50 -6.65 1.32
CA GLN A 101 -6.84 -6.22 2.66
C GLN A 101 -7.77 -5.01 2.44
N PRO A 102 -9.05 -5.12 2.80
CA PRO A 102 -9.97 -4.01 2.64
C PRO A 102 -9.38 -2.93 3.53
N ASN A 103 -8.96 -1.83 2.91
CA ASN A 103 -8.28 -0.71 3.59
C ASN A 103 -6.78 -0.99 3.92
N PRO A 104 -5.89 -1.08 2.92
CA PRO A 104 -4.45 -1.21 3.16
C PRO A 104 -3.88 0.03 3.86
N PRO A 105 -2.69 -0.08 4.48
CA PRO A 105 -1.96 1.08 4.98
C PRO A 105 -1.71 2.06 3.84
N MET A 106 -2.26 3.28 3.94
CA MET A 106 -2.09 4.32 2.93
C MET A 106 -1.17 5.40 3.46
N ARG A 107 -0.15 5.73 2.66
CA ARG A 107 0.77 6.81 3.00
C ARG A 107 0.03 8.14 3.11
N GLY A 108 0.46 8.96 4.07
CA GLY A 108 -0.05 10.30 4.27
C GLY A 108 0.28 11.25 3.12
N GLN A 109 -0.48 12.34 3.04
CA GLN A 109 -0.26 13.37 2.03
C GLN A 109 1.04 14.11 2.28
N SER A 110 1.78 14.41 1.21
CA SER A 110 2.94 15.29 1.32
C SER A 110 2.47 16.74 1.41
N LEU A 111 3.11 17.53 2.26
CA LEU A 111 2.80 18.94 2.46
C LEU A 111 3.87 19.78 1.76
N GLN A 112 3.45 20.90 1.19
CA GLN A 112 4.37 21.87 0.60
C GLN A 112 4.18 23.20 1.32
N ILE A 113 5.25 23.73 1.92
CA ILE A 113 5.20 24.98 2.70
C ILE A 113 6.25 25.96 2.15
N PRO A 114 5.88 27.21 1.85
CA PRO A 114 6.86 28.22 1.48
C PRO A 114 7.69 28.64 2.70
N LEU A 115 9.00 28.67 2.55
CA LEU A 115 9.92 29.29 3.51
C LEU A 115 10.34 30.63 2.94
N GLU A 116 9.83 31.70 3.54
CA GLU A 116 10.24 33.07 3.20
C GLU A 116 11.62 33.36 3.79
N ILE A 117 12.60 33.61 2.93
CA ILE A 117 13.96 34.01 3.34
C ILE A 117 14.36 35.32 2.68
N THR A 118 15.20 36.09 3.36
CA THR A 118 15.75 37.32 2.78
C THR A 118 16.91 36.99 1.83
N LEU A 119 17.26 37.94 0.96
CA LEU A 119 18.41 37.79 0.07
C LEU A 119 19.73 37.63 0.85
N ALA A 120 19.86 38.31 1.98
CA ALA A 120 21.04 38.19 2.85
C ALA A 120 21.16 36.77 3.43
N ASP A 121 20.06 36.22 3.94
CA ASP A 121 20.02 34.85 4.50
C ASP A 121 20.31 33.79 3.44
N ALA A 122 19.84 34.00 2.21
CA ALA A 122 20.11 33.08 1.11
C ALA A 122 21.59 33.06 0.69
N LEU A 123 22.29 34.19 0.81
CA LEU A 123 23.71 34.30 0.45
C LEU A 123 24.63 33.78 1.57
N LEU A 124 24.34 34.11 2.82
CA LEU A 124 25.17 33.77 3.97
C LEU A 124 24.86 32.39 4.57
N GLY A 125 23.67 31.85 4.29
CA GLY A 125 23.12 30.71 4.99
C GLY A 125 22.50 31.14 6.33
N ALA A 126 21.43 30.47 6.73
CA ALA A 126 20.70 30.80 7.96
C ALA A 126 20.08 29.55 8.59
N GLU A 127 19.94 29.57 9.91
CA GLU A 127 19.14 28.61 10.66
C GLU A 127 17.79 29.24 11.00
N MET A 128 16.70 28.61 10.54
CA MET A 128 15.35 29.15 10.73
C MET A 128 14.44 28.08 11.36
N SER A 129 13.61 28.48 12.32
CA SER A 129 12.57 27.64 12.88
C SER A 129 11.24 27.91 12.18
N LEU A 130 10.61 26.87 11.62
CA LEU A 130 9.30 26.95 10.98
C LEU A 130 8.27 26.19 11.82
N GLU A 131 7.25 26.91 12.28
CA GLU A 131 6.04 26.33 12.87
C GLU A 131 5.03 26.02 11.77
N TYR A 132 4.48 24.81 11.78
CA TYR A 132 3.43 24.43 10.84
C TYR A 132 2.40 23.52 11.46
N HIS A 133 1.16 23.66 10.98
CA HIS A 133 0.03 22.83 11.39
C HIS A 133 -0.17 21.69 10.39
N LEU A 134 -0.27 20.47 10.91
CA LEU A 134 -0.60 19.28 10.11
C LEU A 134 -1.66 18.44 10.82
N ASN A 135 -2.29 17.56 10.06
CA ASN A 135 -3.10 16.50 10.64
C ASN A 135 -2.19 15.31 10.89
N SER A 136 -1.89 15.03 12.16
CA SER A 136 -1.12 13.86 12.55
C SER A 136 -2.03 12.66 12.86
N GLY A 137 -1.45 11.46 12.79
CA GLY A 137 -2.19 10.23 13.03
C GLY A 137 -2.58 10.21 14.50
N CYS A 138 -3.84 9.95 14.80
CA CYS A 138 -4.30 9.90 16.19
C CYS A 138 -3.46 8.85 16.94
N PRO A 139 -2.67 9.24 17.96
CA PRO A 139 -1.75 8.32 18.63
C PRO A 139 -2.49 7.21 19.37
N ALA A 140 -3.75 7.43 19.77
CA ALA A 140 -4.56 6.45 20.49
C ALA A 140 -5.13 5.33 19.60
N CYS A 141 -5.40 5.60 18.32
CA CYS A 141 -6.00 4.61 17.40
C CYS A 141 -5.16 4.31 16.15
N HIS A 142 -4.02 4.99 15.97
CA HIS A 142 -3.12 4.88 14.83
C HIS A 142 -3.83 5.03 13.47
N GLY A 143 -4.70 6.02 13.35
CA GLY A 143 -5.42 6.27 12.08
C GLY A 143 -6.66 5.41 11.85
N ARG A 144 -7.00 4.49 12.76
CA ARG A 144 -8.16 3.58 12.59
C ARG A 144 -9.50 4.18 13.04
N GLY A 145 -9.49 5.31 13.75
CA GLY A 145 -10.71 6.00 14.20
C GLY A 145 -11.43 5.36 15.38
N GLY A 146 -11.00 4.20 15.86
CA GLY A 146 -11.62 3.49 16.98
C GLY A 146 -10.68 2.55 17.70
N THR A 147 -11.13 1.99 18.82
CA THR A 147 -10.41 0.94 19.57
C THR A 147 -11.06 -0.43 19.41
N GLU A 148 -12.38 -0.47 19.23
CA GLU A 148 -13.17 -1.69 19.03
C GLU A 148 -13.79 -1.72 17.64
N PHE A 149 -13.56 -2.83 16.94
CA PHE A 149 -13.98 -3.04 15.55
C PHE A 149 -14.80 -4.31 15.47
N GLU A 150 -15.90 -4.25 14.73
CA GLU A 150 -16.63 -5.43 14.31
C GLU A 150 -16.58 -5.60 12.80
N THR A 151 -16.60 -6.85 12.36
CA THR A 151 -16.68 -7.14 10.94
C THR A 151 -18.01 -6.64 10.41
N CYS A 152 -17.98 -5.87 9.33
CA CYS A 152 -19.18 -5.33 8.70
C CYS A 152 -20.06 -6.49 8.22
N SER A 153 -21.30 -6.58 8.72
CA SER A 153 -22.23 -7.66 8.38
C SER A 153 -22.75 -7.58 6.94
N VAL A 154 -22.76 -6.38 6.34
CA VAL A 154 -23.25 -6.18 4.97
C VAL A 154 -22.24 -6.65 3.91
N CYS A 155 -20.95 -6.40 4.12
CA CYS A 155 -19.89 -6.84 3.19
C CYS A 155 -19.07 -8.03 3.70
N ASN A 156 -19.38 -8.57 4.88
CA ASN A 156 -18.64 -9.65 5.54
C ASN A 156 -17.13 -9.38 5.61
N GLY A 157 -16.75 -8.13 5.86
CA GLY A 157 -15.34 -7.74 5.90
C GLY A 157 -14.76 -7.32 4.55
N ALA A 158 -15.43 -7.52 3.41
CA ALA A 158 -14.86 -7.26 2.09
C ALA A 158 -14.67 -5.76 1.75
N GLY A 159 -15.39 -4.85 2.41
CA GLY A 159 -15.34 -3.42 2.12
C GLY A 159 -16.10 -3.00 0.85
N PHE A 160 -16.57 -3.92 0.02
CA PHE A 160 -17.41 -3.63 -1.14
C PHE A 160 -18.60 -4.58 -1.19
N THR A 161 -19.68 -4.13 -1.82
CA THR A 161 -20.85 -4.93 -2.13
C THR A 161 -20.91 -5.09 -3.64
N GLN A 162 -21.16 -6.31 -4.11
CA GLN A 162 -21.31 -6.62 -5.52
C GLN A 162 -22.80 -6.67 -5.86
N THR A 163 -23.25 -5.74 -6.69
CA THR A 163 -24.64 -5.70 -7.15
C THR A 163 -24.67 -6.10 -8.62
N GLN A 164 -25.51 -7.08 -8.95
CA GLN A 164 -25.73 -7.50 -10.33
C GLN A 164 -26.76 -6.57 -10.98
N GLN A 165 -26.36 -5.89 -12.06
CA GLN A 165 -27.27 -5.08 -12.88
C GLN A 165 -27.28 -5.66 -14.29
N GLY A 166 -28.31 -6.45 -14.59
CA GLY A 166 -28.40 -7.22 -15.83
C GLY A 166 -27.29 -8.28 -15.91
N SER A 167 -26.57 -8.33 -17.04
CA SER A 167 -25.45 -9.26 -17.26
C SER A 167 -24.10 -8.77 -16.69
N MET A 168 -24.06 -7.61 -16.05
CA MET A 168 -22.84 -6.99 -15.53
C MET A 168 -22.85 -6.91 -13.99
N PHE A 169 -21.73 -7.26 -13.37
CA PHE A 169 -21.54 -7.08 -11.93
C PHE A 169 -20.86 -5.74 -11.67
N MET A 170 -21.46 -4.90 -10.82
CA MET A 170 -20.87 -3.64 -10.38
C MET A 170 -20.42 -3.76 -8.92
N GLN A 171 -19.14 -3.46 -8.66
CA GLN A 171 -18.63 -3.34 -7.31
C GLN A 171 -18.80 -1.90 -6.83
N GLN A 172 -19.44 -1.73 -5.68
CA GLN A 172 -19.58 -0.44 -5.01
C GLN A 172 -19.02 -0.54 -3.59
N GLY A 173 -18.40 0.54 -3.10
CA GLY A 173 -17.93 0.59 -1.72
C GLY A 173 -19.10 0.38 -0.75
N CYS A 174 -18.93 -0.48 0.25
CA CYS A 174 -19.99 -0.77 1.21
C CYS A 174 -20.35 0.50 1.97
N SER A 175 -21.62 0.91 1.91
CA SER A 175 -22.13 2.15 2.54
C SER A 175 -22.11 2.08 4.07
N GLN A 176 -22.29 0.89 4.66
CA GLN A 176 -22.31 0.71 6.11
C GLN A 176 -20.93 0.95 6.74
N CYS A 177 -19.88 0.35 6.18
CA CYS A 177 -18.52 0.49 6.69
C CYS A 177 -17.67 1.51 5.90
N ARG A 178 -18.24 2.24 4.95
CA ARG A 178 -17.53 3.20 4.07
C ARG A 178 -16.26 2.61 3.45
N ALA A 179 -16.40 1.41 2.89
CA ALA A 179 -15.31 0.62 2.34
C ALA A 179 -14.17 0.20 3.28
N GLN A 180 -14.34 0.35 4.60
CA GLN A 180 -13.34 -0.08 5.59
C GLN A 180 -13.38 -1.59 5.90
N GLY A 181 -14.46 -2.30 5.52
CA GLY A 181 -14.68 -3.72 5.88
C GLY A 181 -15.04 -3.95 7.36
N GLN A 182 -14.78 -2.98 8.24
CA GLN A 182 -15.08 -3.03 9.66
C GLN A 182 -15.91 -1.83 10.08
N VAL A 183 -16.73 -2.00 11.11
CA VAL A 183 -17.54 -0.95 11.73
C VAL A 183 -16.95 -0.66 13.10
N VAL A 184 -16.68 0.62 13.37
CA VAL A 184 -16.18 1.09 14.66
C VAL A 184 -17.33 1.10 15.65
N LYS A 185 -17.26 0.26 16.69
CA LYS A 185 -18.23 0.28 17.80
C LYS A 185 -17.99 1.46 18.72
N THR A 186 -16.73 1.62 19.12
CA THR A 186 -16.33 2.61 20.11
C THR A 186 -15.43 3.63 19.41
N PRO A 187 -15.97 4.82 19.05
CA PRO A 187 -15.20 5.85 18.38
C PRO A 187 -14.10 6.35 19.32
N CYS A 188 -12.93 6.58 18.76
CA CYS A 188 -11.79 7.04 19.54
C CYS A 188 -12.04 8.48 20.02
N SER A 189 -12.06 8.70 21.34
CA SER A 189 -12.33 10.00 21.98
C SER A 189 -11.47 11.16 21.47
N PRO A 190 -10.12 11.06 21.35
CA PRO A 190 -9.29 12.19 20.91
C PRO A 190 -9.53 12.60 19.45
N CYS A 191 -9.79 11.68 18.52
CA CYS A 191 -10.04 12.02 17.12
C CYS A 191 -11.54 12.06 16.74
N LYS A 192 -12.43 11.66 17.66
CA LYS A 192 -13.89 11.53 17.44
C LYS A 192 -14.22 10.71 16.18
N GLY A 193 -13.55 9.57 16.00
CA GLY A 193 -13.79 8.73 14.81
C GLY A 193 -13.02 9.11 13.54
N ARG A 194 -12.33 10.25 13.50
CA ARG A 194 -11.64 10.71 12.27
C ARG A 194 -10.30 10.02 11.98
N GLY A 195 -9.68 9.39 12.98
CA GLY A 195 -8.36 8.77 12.86
C GLY A 195 -7.18 9.76 12.83
N ILE A 196 -7.44 11.06 12.65
CA ILE A 196 -6.43 12.13 12.63
C ILE A 196 -6.72 13.18 13.70
N VAL A 197 -5.68 13.85 14.17
CA VAL A 197 -5.74 14.97 15.11
C VAL A 197 -4.90 16.14 14.59
N PRO A 198 -5.35 17.39 14.75
CA PRO A 198 -4.52 18.54 14.41
C PRO A 198 -3.34 18.62 15.38
N GLU A 199 -2.14 18.76 14.83
CA GLU A 199 -0.90 18.88 15.57
C GLU A 199 -0.07 20.04 14.98
N THR A 200 0.56 20.79 15.87
CA THR A 200 1.51 21.84 15.52
C THR A 200 2.92 21.30 15.72
N LYS A 201 3.75 21.36 14.69
CA LYS A 201 5.16 20.97 14.77
C LYS A 201 6.06 22.15 14.49
N ASN A 202 7.17 22.18 15.21
CA ASN A 202 8.28 23.10 14.98
C ASN A 202 9.45 22.31 14.41
N ILE A 203 9.99 22.78 13.30
CA ILE A 203 11.18 22.19 12.69
C ILE A 203 12.24 23.26 12.47
N ASN A 204 13.48 22.92 12.81
CA ASN A 204 14.63 23.75 12.51
C ASN A 204 15.18 23.34 11.14
N ILE A 205 15.26 24.32 10.25
CA ILE A 205 15.70 24.15 8.87
C ILE A 205 17.01 24.93 8.72
N VAL A 206 18.05 24.22 8.31
CA VAL A 206 19.34 24.81 7.97
C VAL A 206 19.34 25.12 6.49
N VAL A 207 19.33 26.41 6.15
CA VAL A 207 19.39 26.89 4.77
C VAL A 207 20.86 27.06 4.39
N PRO A 208 21.38 26.28 3.42
CA PRO A 208 22.76 26.42 2.99
C PRO A 208 22.97 27.77 2.26
N PRO A 209 24.19 28.34 2.34
CA PRO A 209 24.53 29.54 1.58
C PRO A 209 24.45 29.29 0.08
N GLY A 210 24.02 30.29 -0.67
CA GLY A 210 23.86 30.24 -2.13
C GLY A 210 22.55 29.59 -2.60
N VAL A 211 21.52 29.48 -1.74
CA VAL A 211 20.24 28.88 -2.12
C VAL A 211 19.48 29.79 -3.10
N MET A 212 18.88 29.19 -4.13
CA MET A 212 18.10 29.92 -5.14
C MET A 212 16.60 29.90 -4.84
N HIS A 213 15.87 30.88 -5.40
CA HIS A 213 14.40 30.90 -5.36
C HIS A 213 13.83 29.62 -5.99
N GLY A 214 12.81 29.05 -5.36
CA GLY A 214 12.16 27.83 -5.83
C GLY A 214 12.92 26.54 -5.51
N ASN A 215 14.08 26.61 -4.83
CA ASN A 215 14.75 25.42 -4.35
C ASN A 215 13.87 24.70 -3.31
N THR A 216 13.80 23.38 -3.40
CA THR A 216 12.93 22.56 -2.53
C THR A 216 13.76 21.68 -1.63
N MET A 217 13.57 21.82 -0.32
CA MET A 217 14.14 20.94 0.69
C MET A 217 13.14 19.86 1.06
N PHE A 218 13.59 18.59 1.13
CA PHE A 218 12.75 17.44 1.42
C PHE A 218 12.98 16.93 2.85
N LEU A 219 11.93 16.91 3.64
CA LEU A 219 11.94 16.43 5.03
C LEU A 219 11.06 15.17 5.11
N GLN A 220 11.72 14.01 5.19
CA GLN A 220 11.03 12.72 5.17
C GLN A 220 10.16 12.51 6.41
N GLY A 221 8.94 12.03 6.20
CA GLY A 221 8.02 11.67 7.29
C GLY A 221 7.47 12.84 8.10
N GLN A 222 7.73 14.09 7.69
CA GLN A 222 7.24 15.30 8.35
C GLN A 222 5.96 15.86 7.71
N GLY A 223 5.39 15.15 6.73
CA GLY A 223 4.12 15.48 6.10
C GLY A 223 2.91 14.99 6.90
N GLY A 224 1.75 14.90 6.25
CA GLY A 224 0.50 14.49 6.88
C GLY A 224 0.50 13.03 7.33
N ALA A 225 -0.41 12.71 8.25
CA ALA A 225 -0.62 11.36 8.75
C ALA A 225 -0.97 10.36 7.63
N GLY A 226 -0.42 9.15 7.72
CA GLY A 226 -0.93 8.01 6.98
C GLY A 226 -2.21 7.44 7.58
N PHE A 227 -2.99 6.74 6.76
CA PHE A 227 -4.23 6.08 7.14
C PHE A 227 -4.00 4.58 7.33
N ASN A 228 -4.76 3.97 8.25
CA ASN A 228 -4.69 2.52 8.56
C ASN A 228 -3.27 2.02 8.89
N GLY A 229 -2.50 2.78 9.64
CA GLY A 229 -1.10 2.45 9.94
C GLY A 229 -0.11 2.69 8.79
N GLY A 230 -0.53 3.40 7.73
CA GLY A 230 0.38 3.85 6.68
C GLY A 230 1.38 4.89 7.20
N SER A 231 2.54 4.96 6.54
CA SER A 231 3.60 5.90 6.91
C SER A 231 3.15 7.36 6.67
N PRO A 232 3.70 8.34 7.39
CA PRO A 232 3.47 9.75 7.08
C PRO A 232 3.93 10.13 5.66
N GLY A 233 3.36 11.22 5.14
CA GLY A 233 3.87 11.88 3.94
C GLY A 233 5.16 12.65 4.21
N ASP A 234 5.71 13.30 3.18
CA ASP A 234 6.89 14.15 3.34
C ASP A 234 6.51 15.63 3.43
N LEU A 235 7.39 16.43 4.01
CA LEU A 235 7.28 17.89 3.96
C LEU A 235 8.28 18.43 2.95
N GLN A 236 7.77 19.17 1.98
CA GLN A 236 8.54 19.90 0.97
C GLN A 236 8.57 21.36 1.35
N VAL A 237 9.75 21.87 1.66
CA VAL A 237 9.92 23.29 2.01
C VAL A 237 10.47 24.00 0.78
N VAL A 238 9.67 24.89 0.20
CA VAL A 238 10.05 25.63 -1.00
C VAL A 238 10.54 27.00 -0.62
N VAL A 239 11.78 27.30 -0.97
CA VAL A 239 12.42 28.58 -0.68
C VAL A 239 11.78 29.67 -1.52
N GLN A 240 11.18 30.66 -0.85
CA GLN A 240 10.68 31.87 -1.45
C GLN A 240 11.53 33.05 -1.01
N LEU A 241 12.39 33.51 -1.93
CA LEU A 241 13.16 34.74 -1.74
C LEU A 241 12.23 35.95 -1.67
N LYS A 242 12.30 36.66 -0.55
CA LYS A 242 11.69 37.96 -0.37
C LYS A 242 12.69 39.04 -0.79
N TYR A 243 12.44 39.63 -1.94
CA TYR A 243 13.23 40.76 -2.42
C TYR A 243 12.78 42.03 -1.69
N PRO A 244 13.71 42.82 -1.15
CA PRO A 244 13.35 44.12 -0.60
C PRO A 244 12.96 45.08 -1.74
N ASP A 245 11.99 45.97 -1.49
CA ASP A 245 11.53 46.99 -2.43
C ASP A 245 12.68 47.95 -2.76
N MET A 246 13.33 47.79 -3.92
CA MET A 246 14.50 48.59 -4.33
C MET A 246 14.28 50.12 -4.32
N ASP A 247 13.01 50.55 -4.36
CA ASP A 247 12.60 51.96 -4.34
C ASP A 247 12.53 52.57 -2.92
N LYS A 248 12.54 51.76 -1.86
CA LYS A 248 12.45 52.21 -0.45
C LYS A 248 13.71 51.96 0.37
N ILE A 249 14.69 51.28 -0.22
CA ILE A 249 15.96 50.90 0.42
C ILE A 249 16.91 52.09 0.38
N SER A 250 17.58 52.36 1.51
CA SER A 250 18.60 53.42 1.60
C SER A 250 19.80 53.08 0.71
N ASP A 251 20.56 54.08 0.27
CA ASP A 251 21.75 53.82 -0.57
C ASP A 251 22.80 52.94 0.14
N GLU A 252 22.84 52.97 1.49
CA GLU A 252 23.74 52.13 2.31
C GLU A 252 23.36 50.63 2.24
N GLU A 253 22.08 50.29 2.32
CA GLU A 253 21.58 48.91 2.22
C GLU A 253 21.80 48.34 0.81
N LYS A 254 21.70 49.18 -0.23
CA LYS A 254 22.03 48.81 -1.62
C LYS A 254 23.51 48.48 -1.77
N GLU A 255 24.39 49.23 -1.11
CA GLU A 255 25.83 49.00 -1.16
C GLU A 255 26.24 47.74 -0.40
N GLN A 256 25.60 47.46 0.75
CA GLN A 256 25.78 46.21 1.49
C GLN A 256 25.36 44.99 0.67
N LEU A 257 24.19 45.02 0.02
CA LEU A 257 23.73 43.94 -0.86
C LEU A 257 24.67 43.74 -2.07
N ARG A 258 25.19 44.83 -2.66
CA ARG A 258 26.18 44.75 -3.74
C ARG A 258 27.49 44.12 -3.30
N SER A 259 27.96 44.41 -2.08
CA SER A 259 29.17 43.81 -1.52
C SER A 259 29.07 42.30 -1.29
N LEU A 260 27.85 41.82 -0.99
CA LEU A 260 27.56 40.39 -0.81
C LEU A 260 27.46 39.63 -2.13
N LEU A 261 27.11 40.31 -3.24
CA LEU A 261 27.01 39.73 -4.58
C LEU A 261 28.36 39.71 -5.35
N THR A 262 29.37 40.42 -4.87
CA THR A 262 30.69 40.55 -5.55
C THR A 262 31.79 39.69 -4.93
N LYS A 263 31.51 38.94 -3.87
CA LYS A 263 32.36 37.88 -3.31
C LYS A 263 31.96 36.52 -3.86
#